data_AF-A0A947W816-F1
#
_entry.id   AF-A0A947W816-F1
#
_cell.length_a   1.000
_cell.length_b   1.000
_cell.length_c   1.000
_cell.angle_alpha   90.00
_cell.angle_beta   90.00
_cell.angle_gamma   90.00
#
_symmetry.space_group_name_H-M   'P 1'
#
loop_
_entity.id
_entity.type
_entity.pdbx_description
1 polymer ?
#
loop_
_entity_poly.entity_id
_entity_poly.type
_entity_poly.pdbx_seq_one_letter_code
_entity_poly.pdbx_strand_id
1 'polypeptide(L)'
;QSGSYLLQKPEIAIKIVESVVNSVSVPVTLKTRSGWDTDENGLNLIKEAADIGVAAVTLHPRKGKSQWSGDAKWEDIARIVSEINIPVIGNGDIKTPEDAQEMVNRTGCAGVMIGRGSIGNPWLFSQCSSFINDSVQLTEPTWEDRIDVCISHIEKLVEFRGEDIGVRESRKHVGRYLKGLPGASLARKKIVVIDKFSDVKQALLNYCAGLSTIEQENHDVS
;
A
#
# COMPACT_ATOMS: atom_id res chain seq x y z
N GLN A 1 -1.65 24.76 4.85
CA GLN A 1 -1.26 23.75 3.83
C GLN A 1 -0.33 22.75 4.50
N SER A 2 -0.36 21.47 4.11
CA SER A 2 0.32 20.36 4.81
C SER A 2 0.88 19.32 3.82
N GLY A 3 1.56 18.29 4.32
CA GLY A 3 2.14 17.23 3.49
C GLY A 3 3.33 17.71 2.65
N SER A 4 3.47 17.19 1.43
CA SER A 4 4.61 17.52 0.55
C SER A 4 4.71 18.99 0.17
N TYR A 5 3.65 19.79 0.36
CA TYR A 5 3.71 21.24 0.15
C TYR A 5 4.75 21.92 1.06
N LEU A 6 5.00 21.35 2.25
CA LEU A 6 6.02 21.83 3.20
C LEU A 6 7.45 21.74 2.61
N LEU A 7 7.69 20.93 1.58
CA LEU A 7 9.00 20.84 0.92
C LEU A 7 9.38 22.12 0.15
N GLN A 8 8.45 23.05 -0.08
CA GLN A 8 8.76 24.40 -0.58
C GLN A 8 9.32 25.32 0.52
N LYS A 9 9.19 24.93 1.78
CA LYS A 9 9.62 25.68 2.96
C LYS A 9 10.35 24.74 3.93
N PRO A 10 11.49 24.16 3.52
CA PRO A 10 12.21 23.15 4.31
C PRO A 10 12.55 23.65 5.72
N GLU A 11 12.81 24.94 5.90
CA GLU A 11 13.07 25.57 7.19
C GLU A 11 11.87 25.54 8.15
N ILE A 12 10.64 25.53 7.63
CA ILE A 12 9.43 25.34 8.42
C ILE A 12 9.21 23.85 8.68
N ALA A 13 9.45 23.01 7.66
CA ALA A 13 9.29 21.56 7.79
C ALA A 13 10.17 21.00 8.91
N ILE A 14 11.44 21.39 8.97
CA ILE A 14 12.36 20.89 9.98
C ILE A 14 11.98 21.35 11.40
N LYS A 15 11.53 22.59 11.57
CA LYS A 15 11.03 23.10 12.87
C LYS A 15 9.81 22.33 13.37
N ILE A 16 8.92 21.92 12.46
CA ILE A 16 7.79 21.07 12.82
C ILE A 16 8.28 19.70 13.30
N VAL A 17 9.21 19.09 12.57
CA VAL A 17 9.78 17.78 12.94
C VAL A 17 10.46 17.87 14.31
N GLU A 18 11.31 18.86 14.53
CA GLU A 18 12.02 19.08 15.79
C GLU A 18 11.04 19.28 16.96
N SER A 19 10.01 20.11 16.77
CA SER A 19 8.99 20.32 17.79
C SER A 19 8.26 19.03 18.15
N VAL A 20 8.00 18.14 17.18
CA VAL A 20 7.34 16.87 17.44
C VAL A 20 8.28 15.92 18.19
N VAL A 21 9.52 15.76 17.71
CA VAL A 21 10.53 14.90 18.37
C VAL A 21 10.73 15.30 19.83
N ASN A 22 10.85 16.60 20.11
CA ASN A 22 11.06 17.11 21.46
C ASN A 22 9.82 17.04 22.37
N SER A 23 8.63 16.79 21.80
CA SER A 23 7.36 16.78 22.55
C SER A 23 6.96 15.41 23.08
N VAL A 24 7.59 14.32 22.61
CA VAL A 24 7.18 12.95 22.93
C VAL A 24 8.37 12.08 23.31
N SER A 25 8.14 11.08 24.17
CA SER A 25 9.16 10.10 24.56
C SER A 25 9.18 8.84 23.69
N VAL A 26 8.24 8.73 22.73
CA VAL A 26 8.16 7.60 21.81
C VAL A 26 8.90 7.91 20.50
N PRO A 27 9.40 6.89 19.77
CA PRO A 27 10.08 7.12 18.50
C PRO A 27 9.21 7.87 17.49
N VAL A 28 9.77 8.93 16.89
CA VAL A 28 9.11 9.71 15.83
C VAL A 28 9.71 9.33 14.48
N THR A 29 8.88 9.01 13.49
CA THR A 29 9.31 8.69 12.12
C THR A 29 8.87 9.75 11.13
N LEU A 30 9.66 9.99 10.08
CA LEU A 30 9.32 10.93 9.01
C LEU A 30 9.01 10.19 7.71
N LYS A 31 7.81 10.41 7.13
CA LYS A 31 7.51 9.99 5.76
C LYS A 31 7.49 11.19 4.83
N THR A 32 8.30 11.15 3.77
CA THR A 32 8.41 12.27 2.83
C THR A 32 8.60 11.83 1.37
N ARG A 33 8.81 12.81 0.51
CA ARG A 33 9.07 12.72 -0.93
C ARG A 33 10.44 13.32 -1.26
N SER A 34 11.00 13.06 -2.44
CA SER A 34 12.33 13.62 -2.80
C SER A 34 12.36 15.16 -2.88
N GLY A 35 11.21 15.81 -3.09
CA GLY A 35 11.10 17.26 -3.26
C GLY A 35 9.68 17.66 -3.66
N TRP A 36 9.45 18.95 -3.88
CA TRP A 36 8.15 19.45 -4.37
C TRP A 36 8.06 19.43 -5.90
N ASP A 37 8.98 20.10 -6.59
CA ASP A 37 8.99 20.19 -8.06
C ASP A 37 10.30 19.65 -8.63
N THR A 38 11.21 20.51 -9.07
CA THR A 38 12.55 20.11 -9.53
C THR A 38 13.58 20.06 -8.40
N ASP A 39 13.25 20.61 -7.23
CA ASP A 39 14.11 20.65 -6.04
C ASP A 39 14.33 19.26 -5.41
N GLU A 40 15.38 19.15 -4.61
CA GLU A 40 15.70 17.98 -3.76
C GLU A 40 15.50 18.28 -2.27
N ASN A 41 14.64 19.25 -1.93
CA ASN A 41 14.48 19.72 -0.55
C ASN A 41 14.04 18.59 0.40
N GLY A 42 13.38 17.56 -0.12
CA GLY A 42 13.00 16.40 0.67
C GLY A 42 14.18 15.51 1.07
N LEU A 43 15.20 15.40 0.22
CA LEU A 43 16.42 14.66 0.56
C LEU A 43 17.23 15.41 1.62
N ASN A 44 17.36 16.73 1.50
CA ASN A 44 18.02 17.56 2.50
C ASN A 44 17.28 17.52 3.85
N LEU A 45 15.94 17.63 3.82
CA LEU A 45 15.10 17.51 5.01
C LEU A 45 15.31 16.17 5.74
N ILE A 46 15.50 15.06 5.01
CA ILE A 46 15.77 13.76 5.64
C ILE A 46 17.06 13.76 6.44
N LYS A 47 18.13 14.37 5.91
CA LYS A 47 19.43 14.45 6.59
C LYS A 47 19.31 15.26 7.87
N GLU A 48 18.74 16.46 7.78
CA GLU A 48 18.50 17.31 8.94
C GLU A 48 17.60 16.62 9.97
N ALA A 49 16.56 15.92 9.50
CA ALA A 49 15.64 15.18 10.36
C ALA A 49 16.34 14.05 11.15
N ALA A 50 17.31 13.37 10.52
CA ALA A 50 18.10 12.35 11.19
C ALA A 50 18.95 12.93 12.33
N ASP A 51 19.53 14.12 12.13
CA ASP A 51 20.37 14.80 13.13
C ASP A 51 19.57 15.26 14.36
N ILE A 52 18.28 15.58 14.19
CA ILE A 52 17.40 16.03 15.28
C ILE A 52 16.61 14.90 15.96
N GLY A 53 16.97 13.63 15.72
CA GLY A 53 16.45 12.49 16.48
C GLY A 53 15.22 11.79 15.88
N VAL A 54 14.95 11.95 14.57
CA VAL A 54 13.99 11.07 13.89
C VAL A 54 14.50 9.63 13.91
N ALA A 55 13.65 8.69 14.31
CA ALA A 55 14.02 7.30 14.53
C ALA A 55 14.08 6.44 13.25
N ALA A 56 13.28 6.79 12.23
CA ALA A 56 13.31 6.16 10.92
C ALA A 56 12.66 7.07 9.88
N VAL A 57 13.05 6.90 8.61
CA VAL A 57 12.51 7.69 7.49
C VAL A 57 11.89 6.78 6.45
N THR A 58 10.77 7.19 5.86
CA THR A 58 10.19 6.55 4.67
C THR A 58 10.24 7.51 3.50
N LEU A 59 10.95 7.16 2.43
CA LEU A 59 11.04 7.98 1.23
C LEU A 59 10.20 7.38 0.10
N HIS A 60 9.24 8.17 -0.39
CA HIS A 60 8.64 7.93 -1.70
C HIS A 60 9.38 8.78 -2.73
N PRO A 61 10.23 8.22 -3.63
CA PRO A 61 11.13 9.04 -4.43
C PRO A 61 10.46 9.56 -5.70
N ARG A 62 9.36 10.30 -5.48
CA ARG A 62 8.65 11.10 -6.46
C ARG A 62 8.57 12.53 -5.95
N LYS A 63 8.45 13.47 -6.86
CA LYS A 63 8.22 14.88 -6.53
C LYS A 63 6.76 15.10 -6.13
N GLY A 64 6.49 16.05 -5.24
CA GLY A 64 5.15 16.38 -4.76
C GLY A 64 4.19 16.76 -5.88
N LYS A 65 4.63 17.64 -6.79
CA LYS A 65 3.88 18.18 -7.92
C LYS A 65 3.49 17.12 -8.94
N SER A 66 4.33 16.10 -9.13
CA SER A 66 4.06 14.97 -10.04
C SER A 66 2.97 14.02 -9.52
N GLN A 67 2.61 14.10 -8.23
CA GLN A 67 1.67 13.17 -7.58
C GLN A 67 2.04 11.69 -7.81
N TRP A 68 1.46 11.05 -8.83
CA TRP A 68 1.65 9.65 -9.20
C TRP A 68 2.21 9.45 -10.62
N SER A 69 2.49 10.53 -11.37
CA SER A 69 3.07 10.43 -12.71
C SER A 69 4.58 10.14 -12.65
N GLY A 70 5.08 9.47 -13.69
CA GLY A 70 6.45 9.00 -13.80
C GLY A 70 6.79 7.89 -12.80
N ASP A 71 8.01 7.36 -12.92
CA ASP A 71 8.50 6.27 -12.08
C ASP A 71 9.15 6.80 -10.79
N ALA A 72 9.07 6.01 -9.73
CA ALA A 72 9.79 6.26 -8.49
C ALA A 72 11.31 6.09 -8.73
N LYS A 73 12.10 7.14 -8.45
CA LYS A 73 13.56 7.13 -8.62
C LYS A 73 14.25 6.47 -7.43
N TRP A 74 14.31 5.14 -7.41
CA TRP A 74 14.87 4.39 -6.27
C TRP A 74 16.32 4.74 -5.96
N GLU A 75 17.05 5.34 -6.89
CA GLU A 75 18.40 5.87 -6.68
C GLU A 75 18.44 6.93 -5.57
N ASP A 76 17.38 7.73 -5.40
CA ASP A 76 17.27 8.69 -4.30
C ASP A 76 17.23 7.99 -2.94
N ILE A 77 16.61 6.80 -2.87
CA ILE A 77 16.58 5.98 -1.63
C ILE A 77 17.98 5.45 -1.35
N ALA A 78 18.66 4.88 -2.36
CA ALA A 78 20.02 4.35 -2.23
C ALA A 78 20.99 5.44 -1.73
N ARG A 79 20.89 6.65 -2.30
CA ARG A 79 21.66 7.81 -1.86
C ARG A 79 21.40 8.11 -0.38
N ILE A 80 20.13 8.24 0.04
CA ILE A 80 19.82 8.53 1.44
C ILE A 80 20.29 7.42 2.39
N VAL A 81 20.14 6.14 2.02
CA VAL A 81 20.66 5.01 2.80
C VAL A 81 22.16 5.14 3.06
N SER A 82 22.93 5.63 2.08
CA SER A 82 24.38 5.85 2.23
C SER A 82 24.77 7.09 3.05
N GLU A 83 23.84 8.02 3.27
CA GLU A 83 24.12 9.36 3.84
C GLU A 83 23.68 9.51 5.30
N ILE A 84 22.86 8.60 5.85
CA ILE A 84 22.34 8.68 7.22
C ILE A 84 22.44 7.32 7.95
N ASN A 85 22.45 7.35 9.29
CA ASN A 85 22.61 6.14 10.12
C ASN A 85 21.29 5.56 10.67
N ILE A 86 20.15 6.18 10.39
CA ILE A 86 18.83 5.70 10.83
C ILE A 86 18.18 4.83 9.74
N PRO A 87 17.29 3.88 10.09
CA PRO A 87 16.61 3.05 9.11
C PRO A 87 15.84 3.85 8.06
N VAL A 88 16.11 3.55 6.79
CA VAL A 88 15.37 4.07 5.64
C VAL A 88 14.42 3.00 5.13
N ILE A 89 13.15 3.34 4.98
CA ILE A 89 12.09 2.49 4.44
C ILE A 89 11.81 2.93 3.00
N GLY A 90 12.05 2.03 2.04
CA GLY A 90 11.79 2.29 0.62
C GLY A 90 10.30 2.26 0.31
N ASN A 91 9.80 3.22 -0.47
CA ASN A 91 8.40 3.27 -0.88
C ASN A 91 8.26 3.69 -2.34
N GLY A 92 7.34 3.03 -3.06
CA GLY A 92 6.98 3.44 -4.42
C GLY A 92 7.04 2.27 -5.39
N ASP A 93 5.94 2.07 -6.11
CA ASP A 93 5.81 1.14 -7.24
C ASP A 93 6.02 -0.35 -6.96
N ILE A 94 6.06 -0.74 -5.69
CA ILE A 94 6.02 -2.15 -5.27
C ILE A 94 4.61 -2.73 -5.50
N LYS A 95 4.50 -3.72 -6.38
CA LYS A 95 3.26 -4.44 -6.71
C LYS A 95 3.40 -5.95 -6.55
N THR A 96 4.62 -6.48 -6.61
CA THR A 96 4.92 -7.91 -6.45
C THR A 96 6.03 -8.15 -5.40
N PRO A 97 6.22 -9.39 -4.94
CA PRO A 97 7.36 -9.77 -4.10
C PRO A 97 8.71 -9.46 -4.74
N GLU A 98 8.83 -9.64 -6.06
CA GLU A 98 10.05 -9.34 -6.82
C GLU A 98 10.35 -7.84 -6.83
N ASP A 99 9.33 -6.97 -6.98
CA ASP A 99 9.53 -5.52 -6.87
C ASP A 99 10.07 -5.15 -5.48
N ALA A 100 9.59 -5.82 -4.43
CA ALA A 100 10.00 -5.57 -3.06
C ALA A 100 11.46 -6.03 -2.81
N GLN A 101 11.83 -7.21 -3.32
CA GLN A 101 13.21 -7.71 -3.28
C GLN A 101 14.14 -6.78 -4.06
N GLU A 102 13.74 -6.35 -5.24
CA GLU A 102 14.56 -5.47 -6.08
C GLU A 102 14.77 -4.10 -5.42
N MET A 103 13.76 -3.55 -4.74
CA MET A 103 13.90 -2.34 -3.94
C MET A 103 14.98 -2.51 -2.86
N VAL A 104 14.93 -3.61 -2.11
CA VAL A 104 15.93 -3.89 -1.06
C VAL A 104 17.32 -4.05 -1.67
N ASN A 105 17.46 -4.86 -2.73
CA ASN A 105 18.74 -5.12 -3.38
C ASN A 105 19.38 -3.87 -3.97
N ARG A 106 18.59 -3.03 -4.65
CA ARG A 106 19.11 -1.84 -5.33
C ARG A 106 19.43 -0.69 -4.37
N THR A 107 18.71 -0.59 -3.25
CA THR A 107 18.78 0.60 -2.40
C THR A 107 19.43 0.36 -1.05
N GLY A 108 19.49 -0.89 -0.58
CA GLY A 108 19.94 -1.21 0.78
C GLY A 108 18.98 -0.72 1.87
N CYS A 109 17.73 -0.36 1.53
CA CYS A 109 16.76 0.10 2.51
C CYS A 109 16.47 -0.99 3.55
N ALA A 110 16.23 -0.59 4.81
CA ALA A 110 15.97 -1.49 5.93
C ALA A 110 14.61 -2.19 5.86
N GLY A 111 13.72 -1.74 4.98
CA GLY A 111 12.41 -2.34 4.75
C GLY A 111 11.64 -1.62 3.66
N VAL A 112 10.49 -2.18 3.29
CA VAL A 112 9.64 -1.66 2.22
C VAL A 112 8.27 -1.27 2.74
N MET A 113 7.74 -0.15 2.25
CA MET A 113 6.36 0.27 2.50
C MET A 113 5.53 0.11 1.23
N ILE A 114 4.45 -0.65 1.33
CA ILE A 114 3.56 -0.98 0.22
C ILE A 114 2.25 -0.20 0.37
N GLY A 115 1.89 0.56 -0.67
CA GLY A 115 0.66 1.35 -0.72
C GLY A 115 -0.37 0.75 -1.66
N ARG A 116 -0.41 1.23 -2.91
CA ARG A 116 -1.44 0.84 -3.89
C ARG A 116 -1.47 -0.65 -4.20
N GLY A 117 -0.30 -1.32 -4.16
CA GLY A 117 -0.19 -2.76 -4.44
C GLY A 117 -0.98 -3.65 -3.50
N SER A 118 -1.20 -3.23 -2.24
CA SER A 118 -1.91 -4.03 -1.24
C SER A 118 -3.44 -3.87 -1.27
N ILE A 119 -3.96 -2.91 -2.04
CA ILE A 119 -5.40 -2.63 -2.07
C ILE A 119 -6.13 -3.73 -2.84
N GLY A 120 -6.86 -4.59 -2.11
CA GLY A 120 -7.49 -5.79 -2.66
C GLY A 120 -6.52 -6.96 -2.85
N ASN A 121 -5.27 -6.81 -2.37
CA ASN A 121 -4.23 -7.83 -2.37
C ASN A 121 -3.47 -7.81 -1.02
N PRO A 122 -4.12 -8.13 0.11
CA PRO A 122 -3.47 -8.10 1.41
C PRO A 122 -2.37 -9.17 1.56
N TRP A 123 -2.43 -10.24 0.78
CA TRP A 123 -1.45 -11.33 0.72
C TRP A 123 -0.05 -10.85 0.33
N LEU A 124 0.03 -9.74 -0.40
CA LEU A 124 1.29 -9.13 -0.84
C LEU A 124 2.25 -8.90 0.33
N PHE A 125 1.76 -8.59 1.52
CA PHE A 125 2.64 -8.39 2.68
C PHE A 125 3.37 -9.68 3.10
N SER A 126 2.64 -10.80 3.23
CA SER A 126 3.25 -12.09 3.60
C SER A 126 4.10 -12.65 2.47
N GLN A 127 3.66 -12.46 1.21
CA GLN A 127 4.43 -12.86 0.03
C GLN A 127 5.77 -12.10 -0.03
N CYS A 128 5.76 -10.77 0.10
CA CYS A 128 7.00 -9.98 0.16
C CYS A 128 7.89 -10.38 1.34
N SER A 129 7.30 -10.58 2.53
CA SER A 129 8.07 -10.98 3.72
C SER A 129 8.77 -12.33 3.54
N SER A 130 8.04 -13.34 3.04
CA SER A 130 8.57 -14.67 2.74
C SER A 130 9.65 -14.62 1.66
N PHE A 131 9.43 -13.83 0.62
CA PHE A 131 10.37 -13.73 -0.49
C PHE A 131 11.67 -13.01 -0.09
N ILE A 132 11.56 -11.91 0.67
CA ILE A 132 12.73 -11.12 1.13
C ILE A 132 13.59 -11.89 2.13
N ASN A 133 12.97 -12.58 3.09
CA ASN A 133 13.71 -13.21 4.20
C ASN A 133 14.18 -14.62 3.87
N ASP A 134 13.35 -15.40 3.15
CA ASP A 134 13.55 -16.83 2.99
C ASP A 134 13.78 -17.24 1.52
N SER A 135 13.68 -16.29 0.57
CA SER A 135 13.65 -16.57 -0.87
C SER A 135 12.54 -17.56 -1.26
N VAL A 136 11.46 -17.63 -0.47
CA VAL A 136 10.33 -18.53 -0.68
C VAL A 136 9.18 -17.76 -1.32
N GLN A 137 8.77 -18.22 -2.51
CA GLN A 137 7.57 -17.74 -3.18
C GLN A 137 6.34 -18.46 -2.62
N LEU A 138 5.44 -17.70 -1.98
CA LEU A 138 4.15 -18.24 -1.55
C LEU A 138 3.21 -18.39 -2.74
N THR A 139 2.33 -19.39 -2.66
CA THR A 139 1.26 -19.58 -3.64
C THR A 139 0.34 -18.37 -3.67
N GLU A 140 -0.10 -18.01 -4.88
CA GLU A 140 -1.15 -17.01 -5.05
C GLU A 140 -2.46 -17.47 -4.40
N PRO A 141 -3.25 -16.56 -3.82
CA PRO A 141 -4.53 -16.91 -3.23
C PRO A 141 -5.48 -17.43 -4.30
N THR A 142 -6.24 -18.46 -3.95
CA THR A 142 -7.36 -18.91 -4.78
C THR A 142 -8.40 -17.81 -4.90
N TRP A 143 -9.31 -17.97 -5.84
CA TRP A 143 -10.36 -16.98 -6.03
C TRP A 143 -11.40 -17.09 -4.92
N GLU A 144 -11.59 -18.26 -4.31
CA GLU A 144 -12.29 -18.48 -3.04
C GLU A 144 -11.64 -17.71 -1.90
N ASP A 145 -10.32 -17.86 -1.69
CA ASP A 145 -9.58 -17.13 -0.67
C ASP A 145 -9.78 -15.61 -0.79
N ARG A 146 -9.75 -15.09 -2.02
CA ARG A 146 -9.97 -13.67 -2.32
C ARG A 146 -11.38 -13.21 -1.96
N ILE A 147 -12.40 -14.03 -2.21
CA ILE A 147 -13.80 -13.73 -1.87
C ILE A 147 -13.99 -13.78 -0.35
N ASP A 148 -13.44 -14.78 0.33
CA ASP A 148 -13.53 -14.91 1.79
C ASP A 148 -12.90 -13.74 2.51
N VAL A 149 -11.70 -13.32 2.08
CA VAL A 149 -11.05 -12.12 2.64
C VAL A 149 -11.83 -10.85 2.30
N CYS A 150 -12.46 -10.75 1.13
CA CYS A 150 -13.36 -9.64 0.80
C CYS A 150 -14.53 -9.57 1.77
N ILE A 151 -15.21 -10.69 2.03
CA ILE A 151 -16.33 -10.79 2.97
C ILE A 151 -15.88 -10.42 4.39
N SER A 152 -14.79 -11.00 4.87
CA SER A 152 -14.24 -10.69 6.21
C SER A 152 -13.84 -9.21 6.36
N HIS A 153 -13.31 -8.59 5.30
CA HIS A 153 -13.00 -7.16 5.32
C HIS A 153 -14.28 -6.32 5.43
N ILE A 154 -15.34 -6.65 4.68
CA ILE A 154 -16.63 -5.94 4.77
C ILE A 154 -17.23 -6.10 6.17
N GLU A 155 -17.20 -7.32 6.73
CA GLU A 155 -17.69 -7.63 8.07
C GLU A 155 -17.01 -6.77 9.13
N LYS A 156 -15.66 -6.74 9.14
CA LYS A 156 -14.88 -5.89 10.05
C LYS A 156 -15.18 -4.40 9.90
N LEU A 157 -15.46 -3.95 8.67
CA LEU A 157 -15.80 -2.56 8.42
C LEU A 157 -17.21 -2.22 8.94
N VAL A 158 -18.15 -3.16 8.85
CA VAL A 158 -19.49 -3.08 9.44
C VAL A 158 -19.43 -3.07 10.97
N GLU A 159 -18.63 -3.96 11.57
CA GLU A 159 -18.38 -3.98 13.02
C GLU A 159 -17.81 -2.64 13.51
N PHE A 160 -16.85 -2.07 12.77
CA PHE A 160 -16.16 -0.85 13.17
C PHE A 160 -16.96 0.44 12.93
N ARG A 161 -17.80 0.50 11.90
CA ARG A 161 -18.44 1.75 11.42
C ARG A 161 -19.96 1.72 11.46
N GLY A 162 -20.56 0.59 11.83
CA GLY A 162 -21.98 0.31 11.67
C GLY A 162 -22.31 -0.10 10.22
N GLU A 163 -23.44 -0.81 10.06
CA GLU A 163 -23.81 -1.45 8.79
C GLU A 163 -23.89 -0.46 7.62
N ASP A 164 -24.66 0.63 7.76
CA ASP A 164 -24.90 1.58 6.67
C ASP A 164 -23.60 2.22 6.15
N ILE A 165 -22.69 2.60 7.05
CA ILE A 165 -21.41 3.22 6.68
C ILE A 165 -20.45 2.14 6.15
N GLY A 166 -20.37 1.01 6.85
CA GLY A 166 -19.45 -0.07 6.50
C GLY A 166 -19.72 -0.65 5.13
N VAL A 167 -20.99 -0.94 4.80
CA VAL A 167 -21.37 -1.44 3.47
C VAL A 167 -21.08 -0.40 2.38
N ARG A 168 -21.39 0.88 2.60
CA ARG A 168 -21.11 1.93 1.59
C ARG A 168 -19.62 2.13 1.34
N GLU A 169 -18.81 2.19 2.41
CA GLU A 169 -17.36 2.36 2.29
C GLU A 169 -16.69 1.13 1.64
N SER A 170 -17.26 -0.07 1.82
CA SER A 170 -16.68 -1.30 1.27
C SER A 170 -16.78 -1.43 -0.25
N ARG A 171 -17.70 -0.70 -0.91
CA ARG A 171 -17.92 -0.73 -2.36
C ARG A 171 -16.64 -0.48 -3.18
N LYS A 172 -15.75 0.40 -2.67
CA LYS A 172 -14.46 0.69 -3.30
C LYS A 172 -13.45 -0.46 -3.20
N HIS A 173 -13.61 -1.34 -2.21
CA HIS A 173 -12.76 -2.50 -1.96
C HIS A 173 -13.21 -3.73 -2.73
N VAL A 174 -14.52 -3.99 -2.81
CA VAL A 174 -15.09 -5.13 -3.58
C VAL A 174 -14.51 -5.17 -4.99
N GLY A 175 -14.55 -4.05 -5.72
CA GLY A 175 -14.03 -4.00 -7.09
C GLY A 175 -12.54 -4.31 -7.22
N ARG A 176 -11.75 -4.17 -6.13
CA ARG A 176 -10.32 -4.48 -6.10
C ARG A 176 -10.10 -5.97 -5.89
N TYR A 177 -10.82 -6.59 -4.96
CA TYR A 177 -10.77 -8.05 -4.75
C TYR A 177 -11.24 -8.83 -5.97
N LEU A 178 -12.25 -8.35 -6.70
CA LEU A 178 -12.78 -9.05 -7.89
C LEU A 178 -11.94 -8.80 -9.16
N LYS A 179 -10.98 -7.87 -9.14
CA LYS A 179 -10.26 -7.47 -10.36
C LYS A 179 -9.56 -8.67 -11.01
N GLY A 180 -9.78 -8.86 -12.31
CA GLY A 180 -9.17 -9.94 -13.09
C GLY A 180 -9.92 -11.27 -13.04
N LEU A 181 -10.96 -11.42 -12.21
CA LEU A 181 -11.78 -12.63 -12.21
C LEU A 181 -12.80 -12.62 -13.38
N PRO A 182 -13.17 -13.79 -13.92
CA PRO A 182 -14.21 -13.90 -14.96
C PRO A 182 -15.52 -13.23 -14.54
N GLY A 183 -16.14 -12.44 -15.41
CA GLY A 183 -17.42 -11.77 -15.11
C GLY A 183 -17.39 -10.67 -14.03
N ALA A 184 -16.21 -10.32 -13.48
CA ALA A 184 -16.07 -9.41 -12.34
C ALA A 184 -16.72 -8.03 -12.54
N SER A 185 -16.73 -7.51 -13.78
CA SER A 185 -17.35 -6.22 -14.09
C SER A 185 -18.87 -6.23 -13.83
N LEU A 186 -19.55 -7.31 -14.23
CA LEU A 186 -20.98 -7.48 -14.03
C LEU A 186 -21.30 -7.73 -12.55
N ALA A 187 -20.53 -8.62 -11.90
CA ALA A 187 -20.67 -8.91 -10.47
C ALA A 187 -20.52 -7.64 -9.63
N ARG A 188 -19.47 -6.85 -9.87
CA ARG A 188 -19.26 -5.57 -9.19
C ARG A 188 -20.45 -4.63 -9.35
N LYS A 189 -20.98 -4.45 -10.56
CA LYS A 189 -22.14 -3.56 -10.81
C LYS A 189 -23.36 -3.96 -9.97
N LYS A 190 -23.60 -5.27 -9.81
CA LYS A 190 -24.71 -5.80 -9.00
C LYS A 190 -24.46 -5.63 -7.50
N ILE A 191 -23.23 -5.87 -7.03
CA ILE A 191 -22.91 -5.85 -5.59
C ILE A 191 -22.86 -4.43 -5.03
N VAL A 192 -22.30 -3.46 -5.77
CA VAL A 192 -22.07 -2.10 -5.24
C VAL A 192 -23.33 -1.26 -5.04
N VAL A 193 -24.51 -1.77 -5.42
CA VAL A 193 -25.80 -1.11 -5.17
C VAL A 193 -26.55 -1.72 -3.98
N ILE A 194 -26.01 -2.77 -3.36
CA ILE A 194 -26.61 -3.42 -2.20
C ILE A 194 -26.27 -2.61 -0.94
N ASP A 195 -27.25 -2.47 -0.03
CA ASP A 195 -27.14 -1.68 1.21
C ASP A 195 -27.07 -2.53 2.48
N LYS A 196 -27.31 -3.84 2.40
CA LYS A 196 -27.25 -4.78 3.53
C LYS A 196 -26.07 -5.73 3.43
N PHE A 197 -25.38 -5.95 4.55
CA PHE A 197 -24.18 -6.79 4.56
C PHE A 197 -24.51 -8.25 4.21
N SER A 198 -25.60 -8.79 4.76
CA SER A 198 -26.07 -10.15 4.47
C SER A 198 -26.22 -10.39 2.96
N ASP A 199 -26.79 -9.41 2.25
CA ASP A 199 -27.08 -9.51 0.82
C ASP A 199 -25.81 -9.34 -0.02
N VAL A 200 -24.87 -8.47 0.42
CA VAL A 200 -23.54 -8.36 -0.19
C VAL A 200 -22.78 -9.67 -0.06
N LYS A 201 -22.78 -10.26 1.15
CA LYS A 201 -22.15 -11.56 1.43
C LYS A 201 -22.73 -12.64 0.53
N GLN A 202 -24.05 -12.76 0.46
CA GLN A 202 -24.70 -13.76 -0.39
C GLN A 202 -24.39 -13.53 -1.87
N ALA A 203 -24.37 -12.29 -2.35
CA ALA A 203 -24.03 -11.99 -3.74
C ALA A 203 -22.57 -12.34 -4.08
N LEU A 204 -21.63 -12.13 -3.15
CA LEU A 204 -20.24 -12.55 -3.29
C LEU A 204 -20.09 -14.08 -3.32
N LEU A 205 -20.80 -14.80 -2.44
CA LEU A 205 -20.81 -16.27 -2.42
C LEU A 205 -21.43 -16.86 -3.70
N ASN A 206 -22.53 -16.29 -4.18
CA ASN A 206 -23.15 -16.71 -5.44
C ASN A 206 -22.23 -16.47 -6.64
N TYR A 207 -21.53 -15.33 -6.65
CA TYR A 207 -20.53 -15.05 -7.67
C TYR A 207 -19.38 -16.05 -7.62
N CYS A 208 -18.93 -16.40 -6.40
CA CYS A 208 -17.92 -17.44 -6.19
C CYS A 208 -18.41 -18.78 -6.76
N ALA A 209 -19.57 -19.29 -6.35
CA ALA A 209 -20.08 -20.57 -6.86
C ALA A 209 -20.15 -20.63 -8.41
N GLY A 210 -20.55 -19.52 -9.06
CA GLY A 210 -20.61 -19.46 -10.52
C GLY A 210 -19.26 -19.48 -11.24
N LEU A 211 -18.17 -19.11 -10.56
CA LEU A 211 -16.82 -19.23 -11.10
C LEU A 211 -16.33 -20.69 -11.10
N SER A 212 -16.74 -21.51 -10.10
CA SER A 212 -16.35 -22.94 -10.02
C SER A 212 -16.93 -23.72 -11.19
N THR A 213 -18.16 -23.37 -11.59
CA THR A 213 -18.82 -23.98 -12.75
C THR A 213 -18.07 -23.68 -14.05
N ILE A 214 -17.59 -22.44 -14.23
CA ILE A 214 -16.81 -22.04 -15.42
C ILE A 214 -15.45 -22.77 -15.44
N GLU A 215 -14.81 -22.98 -14.30
CA GLU A 215 -13.54 -23.71 -14.21
C GLU A 215 -13.70 -25.19 -14.59
N GLN A 216 -14.77 -25.84 -14.11
CA GLN A 216 -15.11 -27.22 -14.47
C GLN A 216 -15.41 -27.37 -15.97
N GLU A 217 -16.21 -26.47 -16.54
CA GLU A 217 -16.53 -26.49 -17.98
C GLU A 217 -15.29 -26.30 -18.88
N ASN A 218 -14.31 -25.51 -18.44
CA ASN A 218 -13.07 -25.34 -19.21
C ASN A 218 -12.12 -26.55 -19.10
N HIS A 219 -12.15 -27.27 -17.97
CA HIS A 219 -11.36 -28.48 -17.77
C HIS A 219 -11.92 -29.70 -18.51
N ASP A 220 -13.25 -29.80 -18.69
CA ASP A 220 -13.89 -30.91 -19.40
C ASP A 220 -13.77 -30.79 -20.94
N VAL A 221 -13.29 -29.65 -21.46
CA VAL A 221 -13.17 -29.36 -22.90
C VAL A 221 -11.70 -29.37 -23.38
N SER A 222 -10.72 -29.50 -22.47
CA SER A 222 -9.28 -29.58 -22.75
C SER A 222 -8.74 -31.01 -22.70
#